data_AF-A0A7W1YIA0-F1
#
_entry.id   AF-A0A7W1YIA0-F1
#
_cell.length_a   1.000
_cell.length_b   1.000
_cell.length_c   1.000
_cell.angle_alpha   90.00
_cell.angle_beta   90.00
_cell.angle_gamma   90.00
#
_symmetry.space_group_name_H-M   'P 1'
#
loop_
_entity.id
_entity.type
_entity.pdbx_description
1 polymer ?
#
loop_
_entity_poly.entity_id
_entity_poly.type
_entity_poly.pdbx_seq_one_letter_code
_entity_poly.pdbx_strand_id
1 'polypeptide(L)'
;MDFFRHQALIVARVPRTTCGKCDVPPVTAPWARHGRGNTWLIKRLILEMARAMPIRPIAKLLRVSDNRVWRVLDHYVKDVVERSDCSAVTAVGVDKTSARRGHD
;
A
#
# COMPACT_ATOMS: atom_id res chain seq x y z
N MET A 1 13.70 19.57 6.98
CA MET A 1 14.44 19.39 5.72
C MET A 1 13.63 18.50 4.82
N ASP A 2 13.24 18.99 3.65
CA ASP A 2 12.67 18.17 2.57
C ASP A 2 13.81 17.89 1.58
N PHE A 3 14.18 16.61 1.43
CA PHE A 3 15.29 16.18 0.57
C PHE A 3 14.94 16.27 -0.92
N PHE A 4 13.65 16.26 -1.26
CA PHE A 4 13.18 16.22 -2.64
C PHE A 4 12.36 17.47 -2.98
N ARG A 5 13.05 18.55 -3.34
CA ARG A 5 12.42 19.79 -3.86
C ARG A 5 11.53 19.53 -5.09
N HIS A 6 11.81 18.46 -5.82
CA HIS A 6 11.07 18.00 -6.97
C HIS A 6 10.76 16.51 -6.83
N GLN A 7 9.69 16.06 -7.47
CA GLN A 7 9.35 14.63 -7.51
C GLN A 7 10.51 13.84 -8.13
N ALA A 8 11.07 12.90 -7.36
CA ALA A 8 12.08 11.96 -7.83
C ALA A 8 11.47 10.57 -7.95
N LEU A 9 11.36 10.06 -9.18
CA LEU A 9 10.87 8.71 -9.45
C LEU A 9 11.98 7.90 -10.14
N ILE A 10 12.39 6.81 -9.51
CA ILE A 10 13.26 5.80 -10.13
C ILE A 10 12.36 4.65 -10.59
N VAL A 11 12.20 4.53 -11.91
CA VAL A 11 11.46 3.41 -12.52
C VAL A 11 12.48 2.39 -13.03
N ALA A 12 12.52 1.23 -12.39
CA ALA A 12 13.36 0.12 -12.80
C ALA A 12 12.51 -1.15 -13.00
N ARG A 13 12.67 -1.81 -14.16
CA ARG A 13 12.07 -3.12 -14.39
C ARG A 13 12.89 -4.17 -13.63
N VAL A 14 12.22 -5.04 -12.87
CA VAL A 14 12.89 -6.18 -12.24
C VAL A 14 13.30 -7.18 -13.33
N PRO A 15 14.58 -7.58 -13.43
CA PRO A 15 15.03 -8.50 -14.46
C PRO A 15 14.34 -9.87 -14.33
N ARG A 16 14.11 -10.51 -15.48
CA ARG A 16 13.62 -11.89 -15.59
C ARG A 16 14.83 -12.80 -15.83
N THR A 17 14.86 -13.96 -15.18
CA THR A 17 15.98 -14.92 -15.31
C THR A 17 15.61 -16.10 -16.20
N THR A 18 16.25 -16.25 -17.35
CA THR A 18 15.93 -17.36 -18.27
C THR A 18 16.39 -18.70 -17.70
N CYS A 19 15.47 -19.63 -17.49
CA CYS A 19 15.72 -21.00 -17.08
C CYS A 19 15.24 -21.95 -18.18
N GLY A 20 16.14 -22.76 -18.74
CA GLY A 20 15.79 -23.68 -19.84
C GLY A 20 14.92 -24.88 -19.45
N LYS A 21 14.57 -25.03 -18.16
CA LYS A 21 13.77 -26.15 -17.63
C LYS A 21 12.56 -25.71 -16.80
N CYS A 22 12.44 -24.42 -16.50
CA CYS A 22 11.45 -23.91 -15.56
C CYS A 22 10.82 -22.61 -16.04
N ASP A 23 9.57 -22.36 -15.63
CA ASP A 23 8.96 -21.04 -15.79
C ASP A 23 9.85 -20.00 -15.10
N VAL A 24 10.00 -18.84 -15.73
CA VAL A 24 10.95 -17.80 -15.34
C VAL A 24 10.29 -16.80 -14.37
N PRO A 25 10.42 -16.95 -13.05
CA PRO A 25 10.01 -15.89 -12.15
C PRO A 25 10.94 -14.68 -12.32
N PRO A 26 10.40 -13.44 -12.27
CA PRO A 26 11.25 -12.27 -12.08
C PRO A 26 12.06 -12.44 -10.78
N VAL A 27 13.31 -11.95 -10.77
CA VAL A 27 14.16 -12.05 -9.58
C VAL A 27 13.48 -11.40 -8.37
N THR A 28 13.58 -12.01 -7.19
CA THR A 28 13.13 -11.37 -5.95
C THR A 28 14.00 -10.14 -5.67
N ALA A 29 13.44 -8.94 -5.89
CA ALA A 29 14.12 -7.70 -5.56
C ALA A 29 14.06 -7.44 -4.05
N PRO A 30 15.17 -7.15 -3.35
CA PRO A 30 15.16 -6.98 -1.89
C PRO A 30 14.34 -5.76 -1.44
N TRP A 31 14.13 -4.78 -2.32
CA TRP A 31 13.37 -3.57 -2.05
C TRP A 31 11.89 -3.65 -2.44
N ALA A 32 11.40 -4.74 -3.03
CA ALA A 32 10.02 -4.86 -3.50
C ALA A 32 9.42 -6.25 -3.22
N ARG A 33 8.09 -6.33 -3.21
CA ARG A 33 7.42 -7.64 -3.14
C ARG A 33 7.49 -8.31 -4.52
N HIS A 34 7.78 -9.60 -4.55
CA HIS A 34 7.82 -10.40 -5.79
C HIS A 34 6.58 -10.15 -6.67
N GLY A 35 6.82 -9.90 -7.97
CA GLY A 35 5.76 -9.69 -8.97
C GLY A 35 4.92 -8.41 -8.82
N ARG A 36 5.26 -7.49 -7.91
CA ARG A 36 4.48 -6.23 -7.70
C ARG A 36 5.42 -5.02 -7.67
N GLY A 37 5.23 -4.10 -8.61
CA GLY A 37 6.14 -2.98 -8.92
C GLY A 37 6.26 -1.83 -7.92
N ASN A 38 5.97 -2.01 -6.63
CA ASN A 38 6.15 -0.96 -5.62
C ASN A 38 7.18 -1.37 -4.56
N THR A 39 8.02 -0.41 -4.17
CA THR A 39 9.03 -0.60 -3.12
C THR A 39 8.40 -0.69 -1.73
N TRP A 40 9.07 -1.36 -0.78
CA TRP A 40 8.65 -1.40 0.63
C TRP A 40 8.56 0.00 1.25
N LEU A 41 9.51 0.88 0.94
CA LEU A 41 9.57 2.24 1.45
C LEU A 41 8.35 3.07 1.04
N ILE A 42 7.94 3.00 -0.24
CA ILE A 42 6.74 3.71 -0.71
C ILE A 42 5.49 3.19 -0.01
N LYS A 43 5.38 1.88 0.21
CA LYS A 43 4.21 1.30 0.89
C LYS A 43 4.15 1.76 2.35
N ARG A 44 5.29 1.77 3.06
CA ARG A 44 5.37 2.28 4.43
C ARG A 44 4.97 3.76 4.50
N LEU A 45 5.48 4.58 3.59
CA LEU A 45 5.09 5.99 3.49
C LEU A 45 3.59 6.15 3.29
N ILE A 46 2.99 5.37 2.38
CA ILE A 46 1.52 5.37 2.16
C ILE A 46 0.77 5.02 3.44
N LEU A 47 1.19 3.98 4.17
CA LEU A 47 0.55 3.57 5.43
C LEU A 47 0.63 4.68 6.49
N GLU A 48 1.81 5.29 6.66
CA GLU A 48 1.97 6.39 7.64
C GLU A 48 1.14 7.62 7.26
N MET A 49 1.11 8.01 5.99
CA MET A 49 0.28 9.12 5.54
C MET A 49 -1.21 8.84 5.74
N ALA A 50 -1.67 7.62 5.44
CA ALA A 50 -3.08 7.23 5.58
C ALA A 50 -3.59 7.28 7.03
N ARG A 51 -2.70 7.22 8.03
CA ARG A 51 -3.06 7.43 9.43
C ARG A 51 -3.38 8.89 9.76
N ALA A 52 -2.79 9.83 9.02
CA ALA A 52 -2.84 11.26 9.34
C ALA A 52 -3.71 12.08 8.36
N MET A 53 -4.00 11.56 7.16
CA MET A 53 -4.75 12.31 6.15
C MET A 53 -5.62 11.42 5.25
N PRO A 54 -6.67 11.98 4.62
CA PRO A 54 -7.51 11.22 3.68
C PRO A 54 -6.74 10.73 2.44
N ILE A 55 -7.27 9.68 1.79
CA ILE A 55 -6.61 9.00 0.67
C ILE A 55 -6.43 9.88 -0.56
N ARG A 56 -7.41 10.72 -0.90
CA ARG A 56 -7.37 11.55 -2.11
C ARG A 56 -6.21 12.57 -2.09
N PRO A 57 -5.94 13.30 -0.99
CA PRO A 57 -4.71 14.08 -0.82
C PRO A 57 -3.42 13.27 -1.01
N ILE A 58 -3.34 12.07 -0.44
CA ILE A 58 -2.16 11.18 -0.57
C ILE A 58 -1.93 10.81 -2.03
N ALA A 59 -3.00 10.41 -2.72
CA ALA A 59 -2.95 10.05 -4.13
C ALA A 59 -2.47 11.23 -5.00
N LYS A 60 -2.93 12.46 -4.71
CA LYS A 60 -2.44 13.68 -5.35
C LYS A 60 -0.96 13.94 -5.08
N LEU A 61 -0.51 13.84 -3.82
CA LEU A 61 0.89 14.04 -3.43
C LEU A 61 1.82 13.05 -4.12
N LEU A 62 1.39 11.78 -4.19
CA LEU A 62 2.16 10.70 -4.82
C LEU A 62 1.95 10.60 -6.34
N ARG A 63 1.05 11.42 -6.91
CA ARG A 63 0.65 11.41 -8.33
C ARG A 63 0.25 10.02 -8.84
N VAL A 64 -0.56 9.32 -8.04
CA VAL A 64 -1.13 8.00 -8.35
C VAL A 64 -2.65 8.07 -8.27
N SER A 65 -3.34 7.04 -8.77
CA SER A 65 -4.77 6.91 -8.54
C SER A 65 -5.07 6.47 -7.10
N ASP A 66 -6.18 6.95 -6.55
CA ASP A 66 -6.69 6.56 -5.22
C ASP A 66 -6.80 5.03 -5.10
N ASN A 67 -7.26 4.35 -6.16
CA ASN A 67 -7.34 2.88 -6.23
C ASN A 67 -5.98 2.19 -6.05
N ARG A 68 -4.87 2.85 -6.40
CA ARG A 68 -3.52 2.31 -6.18
C ARG A 68 -3.13 2.43 -4.71
N VAL A 69 -3.53 3.50 -4.02
CA VAL A 69 -3.32 3.70 -2.59
C VAL A 69 -4.16 2.69 -1.79
N TRP A 70 -5.45 2.55 -2.12
CA TRP A 70 -6.34 1.56 -1.51
C TRP A 70 -5.82 0.13 -1.63
N ARG A 71 -5.29 -0.28 -2.80
CA ARG A 71 -4.67 -1.60 -2.96
C ARG A 71 -3.49 -1.86 -2.03
N VAL A 72 -2.75 -0.82 -1.62
CA VAL A 72 -1.70 -0.96 -0.63
C VAL A 72 -2.31 -1.15 0.76
N LEU A 73 -3.26 -0.29 1.14
CA LEU A 73 -3.94 -0.34 2.43
C LEU A 73 -4.66 -1.67 2.63
N ASP A 74 -5.51 -2.08 1.70
CA ASP A 74 -6.27 -3.31 1.76
C ASP A 74 -5.37 -4.52 1.98
N HIS A 75 -4.22 -4.56 1.31
CA HIS A 75 -3.30 -5.69 1.45
C HIS A 75 -2.76 -5.81 2.87
N TYR A 76 -2.29 -4.72 3.47
CA TYR A 76 -1.68 -4.77 4.81
C TYR A 76 -2.72 -4.80 5.92
N VAL A 77 -3.85 -4.11 5.77
CA VAL A 77 -4.95 -4.17 6.74
C VAL A 77 -5.53 -5.57 6.79
N LYS A 78 -5.77 -6.22 5.64
CA LYS A 78 -6.26 -7.61 5.61
C LYS A 78 -5.27 -8.56 6.26
N ASP A 79 -3.99 -8.46 5.94
CA ASP A 79 -2.95 -9.32 6.53
C ASP A 79 -2.89 -9.19 8.05
N VAL A 80 -3.07 -7.98 8.59
CA VAL A 80 -3.13 -7.77 10.05
C VAL A 80 -4.42 -8.33 10.63
N VAL A 81 -5.57 -8.04 10.02
CA VAL A 81 -6.89 -8.53 10.48
C VAL A 81 -6.94 -10.05 10.50
N GLU A 82 -6.41 -10.72 9.47
CA GLU A 82 -6.36 -12.19 9.39
C GLU A 82 -5.48 -12.82 10.48
N ARG A 83 -4.50 -12.07 11.01
CA ARG A 83 -3.60 -12.52 12.08
C ARG A 83 -4.04 -12.08 13.48
N SER A 84 -5.05 -11.22 13.58
CA SER A 84 -5.56 -10.75 14.86
C SER A 84 -6.28 -11.88 15.59
N ASP A 85 -5.74 -12.28 16.74
CA ASP A 85 -6.44 -13.21 17.63
C ASP A 85 -7.47 -12.45 18.47
N CYS A 86 -8.74 -12.76 18.24
CA CYS A 86 -9.88 -12.20 18.97
C CYS A 86 -10.50 -13.22 19.94
N SER A 87 -9.82 -14.34 20.25
CA SER A 87 -10.35 -15.42 21.11
C SER A 87 -10.74 -14.96 22.52
N ALA A 88 -10.07 -13.94 23.05
CA ALA A 88 -10.35 -13.35 24.36
C ALA A 88 -11.38 -12.20 24.35
N VAL A 89 -11.92 -11.82 23.18
CA VAL A 89 -12.88 -10.74 23.05
C VAL A 89 -14.26 -11.21 23.53
N THR A 90 -14.80 -10.55 24.56
CA THR A 90 -16.10 -10.91 25.16
C THR A 90 -17.26 -9.98 24.79
N ALA A 91 -16.96 -8.81 24.24
CA ALA A 91 -17.96 -7.84 23.78
C ALA A 91 -17.44 -7.07 22.55
N VAL A 92 -18.34 -6.78 21.60
CA VAL A 92 -18.04 -6.02 20.38
C VAL A 92 -19.02 -4.86 20.26
N GLY A 93 -18.49 -3.64 20.18
CA GLY A 93 -19.26 -2.44 19.87
C GLY A 93 -19.10 -2.07 18.40
N VAL A 94 -20.22 -1.86 17.71
CA VAL A 94 -20.22 -1.38 16.32
C VAL A 94 -20.81 0.02 16.31
N ASP A 95 -19.97 1.02 16.07
CA ASP A 95 -20.44 2.39 15.82
C ASP A 95 -20.58 2.63 14.33
N LYS A 96 -21.73 3.18 13.92
CA LYS A 96 -21.98 3.56 12.54
C LYS A 96 -21.75 5.04 12.38
N THR A 97 -20.57 5.40 11.91
CA THR A 97 -20.29 6.79 11.53
C THR A 97 -21.05 7.13 10.23
N SER A 98 -22.09 7.96 10.31
CA SER A 98 -22.86 8.40 9.15
C SER A 98 -22.04 9.38 8.28
N ALA A 99 -21.41 8.89 7.21
CA ALA A 99 -20.59 9.68 6.30
C ALA A 99 -21.39 10.48 5.24
N ARG A 100 -22.72 10.49 5.31
CA ARG A 100 -23.57 11.14 4.29
C ARG A 100 -24.13 12.47 4.80
N ARG A 101 -23.40 13.55 4.52
CA ARG A 101 -23.98 14.87 4.25
C ARG A 101 -23.25 15.47 3.05
N GLY A 102 -23.86 15.30 1.88
CA GLY A 102 -23.53 16.10 0.72
C GLY A 102 -24.16 17.48 0.90
N HIS A 103 -23.37 18.52 0.67
CA HIS A 103 -23.82 19.83 0.24
C HIS A 103 -22.86 20.25 -0.90
N ASP A 104 -23.43 20.83 -1.95
CA ASP A 104 -22.93 20.98 -3.33
C ASP A 104 -21.47 21.44 -3.53
#